data_AF-V9KWL8-F1
#
_entry.id   AF-V9KWL8-F1
#
_cell.length_a   1.000
_cell.length_b   1.000
_cell.length_c   1.000
_cell.angle_alpha   90.00
_cell.angle_beta   90.00
_cell.angle_gamma   90.00
#
_symmetry.space_group_name_H-M   'P 1'
#
loop_
_entity.id
_entity.type
_entity.pdbx_description
1 polymer ?
#
loop_
_entity_poly.entity_id
_entity_poly.type
_entity_poly.pdbx_seq_one_letter_code
_entity_poly.pdbx_strand_id
1 'polypeptide(L)'
;MWATGVILYILLCGFPPFRSLERDQEELFEIIQLGEYEFLSPYWDNISDGVKGLISKLLVVDPKKRYTAQHVLQHHWIQLGGKMNTPTLKGEMTTNLEAHFKSHHCQEMRDSAV
;
A
#
# COMPACT_ATOMS: atom_id res chain seq x y z
N MET A 1 3.25 -12.15 6.18
CA MET A 1 3.51 -11.85 4.75
C MET A 1 2.38 -11.06 4.09
N TRP A 2 1.13 -11.52 4.09
CA TRP A 2 0.02 -10.71 3.55
C TRP A 2 -0.07 -9.33 4.21
N ALA A 3 -0.14 -9.29 5.55
CA ALA A 3 -0.12 -8.03 6.30
C ALA A 3 1.10 -7.16 5.99
N THR A 4 2.25 -7.77 5.70
CA THR A 4 3.46 -7.04 5.27
C THR A 4 3.24 -6.32 3.95
N GLY A 5 2.58 -6.96 2.98
CA GLY A 5 2.20 -6.33 1.71
C GLY A 5 1.23 -5.17 1.91
N VAL A 6 0.23 -5.35 2.77
CA VAL A 6 -0.76 -4.30 3.10
C VAL A 6 -0.08 -3.10 3.76
N ILE A 7 0.76 -3.33 4.77
CA ILE A 7 1.50 -2.27 5.47
C ILE A 7 2.43 -1.56 4.50
N LEU A 8 3.20 -2.29 3.67
CA LEU A 8 4.10 -1.68 2.70
C LEU A 8 3.37 -0.81 1.67
N TYR A 9 2.20 -1.25 1.19
CA TYR A 9 1.35 -0.46 0.30
C TYR A 9 0.94 0.86 0.98
N ILE A 10 0.44 0.80 2.22
CA ILE A 10 0.01 1.98 2.99
C ILE A 10 1.19 2.94 3.24
N LEU A 11 2.38 2.43 3.58
CA LEU A 11 3.56 3.26 3.83
C LEU A 11 4.01 4.08 2.60
N LEU A 12 3.67 3.62 1.39
CA LEU A 12 4.10 4.23 0.15
C LEU A 12 3.09 5.25 -0.41
N CYS A 13 1.80 4.95 -0.35
CA CYS A 13 0.76 5.82 -0.92
C CYS A 13 -0.20 6.44 0.11
N GLY A 14 -0.18 5.98 1.36
CA GLY A 14 -0.96 6.55 2.47
C GLY A 14 -2.39 6.02 2.65
N PHE A 15 -2.82 5.01 1.89
CA PHE A 15 -4.18 4.44 1.99
C PHE A 15 -4.18 2.91 1.79
N PRO A 16 -5.20 2.18 2.28
CA PRO A 16 -5.23 0.72 2.16
C PRO A 16 -5.46 0.26 0.70
N PRO A 17 -4.90 -0.90 0.30
CA PRO A 17 -5.07 -1.44 -1.05
C PRO A 17 -6.49 -1.91 -1.36
N PHE A 18 -7.26 -2.27 -0.31
CA PHE A 18 -8.64 -2.77 -0.44
C PHE A 18 -9.59 -1.77 0.20
N ARG A 19 -10.61 -1.35 -0.54
CA ARG A 19 -11.69 -0.47 -0.07
C ARG A 19 -12.98 -0.75 -0.84
N SER A 20 -14.10 -0.78 -0.14
CA SER A 20 -15.42 -0.66 -0.77
C SER A 20 -15.69 0.83 -1.04
N LEU A 21 -16.30 1.13 -2.19
CA LEU A 21 -16.68 2.50 -2.54
C LEU A 21 -17.81 3.02 -1.64
N GLU A 22 -18.74 2.13 -1.27
CA GLU A 22 -19.92 2.46 -0.47
C GLU A 22 -19.75 2.12 1.02
N ARG A 23 -18.54 1.74 1.45
CA ARG A 23 -18.21 1.24 2.80
C ARG A 23 -18.95 -0.03 3.18
N ASP A 24 -19.37 -0.80 2.18
CA ASP A 24 -19.98 -2.11 2.35
C ASP A 24 -18.93 -3.14 2.79
N GLN A 25 -19.27 -3.92 3.82
CA GLN A 25 -18.34 -4.90 4.41
C GLN A 25 -18.29 -6.20 3.61
N GLU A 26 -19.38 -6.59 2.96
CA GLU A 26 -19.46 -7.81 2.15
C GLU A 26 -18.64 -7.61 0.87
N GLU A 27 -18.84 -6.49 0.17
CA GLU A 27 -18.05 -6.08 -1.00
C GLU A 27 -16.55 -6.00 -0.64
N LEU A 28 -16.21 -5.37 0.49
CA LEU A 28 -14.82 -5.28 0.94
C LEU A 28 -14.20 -6.68 1.14
N PHE A 29 -14.97 -7.60 1.74
CA PHE A 29 -14.50 -8.96 1.96
C PHE A 29 -14.31 -9.72 0.65
N GLU A 30 -15.22 -9.56 -0.32
CA GLU A 30 -15.10 -10.12 -1.66
C GLU A 30 -13.84 -9.62 -2.38
N ILE A 31 -13.60 -8.30 -2.36
CA ILE A 31 -12.39 -7.68 -2.93
C ILE A 31 -11.12 -8.28 -2.30
N ILE A 32 -11.09 -8.44 -0.97
CA ILE A 32 -9.97 -9.04 -0.25
C ILE A 32 -9.77 -10.51 -0.64
N GLN A 33 -10.85 -11.27 -0.81
CA GLN A 33 -10.80 -12.67 -1.21
C GLN A 33 -10.34 -12.86 -2.66
N LEU A 34 -10.73 -11.95 -3.56
CA LEU A 34 -10.25 -11.91 -4.94
C LEU A 34 -8.80 -11.41 -5.03
N GLY A 35 -8.37 -10.62 -4.03
CA GLY A 35 -7.05 -9.99 -4.02
C GLY A 35 -6.95 -8.89 -5.07
N GLU A 36 -8.07 -8.24 -5.39
CA GLU A 36 -8.14 -7.15 -6.37
C GLU A 36 -7.75 -5.83 -5.72
N TYR A 37 -6.69 -5.21 -6.24
CA TYR A 37 -6.24 -3.89 -5.85
C TYR A 37 -5.46 -3.26 -7.00
N GLU A 38 -5.32 -1.94 -6.97
CA GLU A 38 -4.68 -1.18 -8.05
C GLU A 38 -3.57 -0.27 -7.51
N PHE A 39 -2.60 0.04 -8.36
CA PHE A 39 -1.59 1.08 -8.11
C PHE A 39 -2.06 2.39 -8.76
N LEU A 40 -2.93 3.12 -8.05
CA LEU A 40 -3.65 4.27 -8.58
C LEU A 40 -2.73 5.48 -8.84
N SER A 41 -2.86 6.10 -10.02
CA SER A 41 -2.35 7.43 -10.29
C SER A 41 -3.11 8.51 -9.51
N PRO A 42 -2.47 9.63 -9.12
CA PRO A 42 -1.05 9.95 -9.33
C PRO A 42 -0.12 9.38 -8.24
N TYR A 43 -0.66 8.73 -7.21
CA TYR A 43 0.06 8.34 -6.00
C TYR A 43 1.20 7.35 -6.25
N TRP A 44 1.06 6.50 -7.27
CA TRP A 44 2.03 5.46 -7.61
C TRP A 44 2.90 5.80 -8.83
N ASP A 45 2.75 6.97 -9.45
CA ASP A 45 3.43 7.32 -10.70
C ASP A 45 4.95 7.42 -10.52
N ASN A 46 5.39 8.02 -9.41
CA ASN A 46 6.81 8.20 -9.10
C ASN A 46 7.43 7.04 -8.31
N ILE A 47 6.64 6.01 -8.00
CA ILE A 47 7.08 4.87 -7.20
C ILE A 47 7.63 3.78 -8.12
N SER A 48 8.84 3.30 -7.82
CA SER A 48 9.56 2.32 -8.65
C SER A 48 8.76 1.03 -8.89
N ASP A 49 8.84 0.48 -10.11
CA ASP A 49 8.20 -0.81 -10.43
C ASP A 49 8.77 -1.98 -9.61
N GLY A 50 10.01 -1.85 -9.13
CA GLY A 50 10.62 -2.84 -8.24
C GLY A 50 9.83 -3.08 -6.96
N VAL A 51 9.34 -2.02 -6.30
CA VAL A 51 8.53 -2.19 -5.09
C VAL A 51 7.10 -2.59 -5.39
N LYS A 52 6.52 -2.10 -6.49
CA LYS A 52 5.20 -2.55 -6.98
C LYS A 52 5.20 -4.05 -7.21
N GLY A 53 6.23 -4.56 -7.90
CA GLY A 53 6.44 -5.99 -8.11
C GLY A 53 6.55 -6.79 -6.81
N LEU A 54 7.27 -6.27 -5.80
CA LEU A 54 7.35 -6.91 -4.48
C LEU A 54 5.99 -7.00 -3.78
N ILE A 55 5.21 -5.92 -3.80
CA ILE A 55 3.85 -5.90 -3.24
C ILE A 55 2.97 -6.93 -3.95
N SER A 56 3.05 -7.02 -5.28
CA SER A 56 2.31 -8.02 -6.06
C SER A 56 2.68 -9.46 -5.76
N LYS A 57 3.86 -9.73 -5.19
CA LYS A 57 4.23 -11.07 -4.69
C LYS A 57 3.81 -11.32 -3.24
N LEU A 58 3.53 -10.26 -2.47
CA LEU A 58 3.06 -10.32 -1.09
C LEU A 58 1.54 -10.42 -0.99
N LEU A 59 0.81 -9.70 -1.85
CA LEU A 59 -0.64 -9.68 -1.93
C LEU A 59 -1.17 -10.73 -2.91
N VAL A 60 -0.72 -11.97 -2.75
CA VAL A 60 -1.19 -13.14 -3.51
C VAL A 60 -2.17 -13.91 -2.63
N VAL A 61 -3.39 -14.15 -3.12
CA VAL A 61 -4.46 -14.84 -2.37
C VAL A 61 -4.00 -16.25 -1.97
N ASP A 62 -3.49 -17.03 -2.93
CA ASP A 62 -2.95 -18.37 -2.68
C ASP A 62 -1.68 -18.30 -1.80
N PRO A 63 -1.74 -18.78 -0.54
CA PRO A 63 -0.60 -18.70 0.38
C PRO A 63 0.60 -19.53 -0.07
N LYS A 64 0.41 -20.55 -0.92
CA LYS A 64 1.52 -21.37 -1.45
C LYS A 64 2.32 -20.64 -2.53
N LYS A 65 1.68 -19.70 -3.25
CA LYS A 65 2.33 -18.86 -4.27
C LYS A 65 2.86 -17.54 -3.69
N ARG A 66 2.37 -17.15 -2.51
CA ARG A 66 2.77 -15.92 -1.82
C ARG A 66 4.23 -15.99 -1.39
N TYR A 67 4.95 -14.88 -1.53
CA TYR A 67 6.33 -14.78 -1.07
C TYR A 67 6.44 -14.98 0.44
N THR A 68 7.48 -15.73 0.83
CA THR A 68 7.92 -15.91 2.21
C THR A 68 8.87 -14.77 2.57
N ALA A 69 9.20 -14.62 3.85
CA ALA A 69 10.20 -13.64 4.29
C ALA A 69 11.56 -13.85 3.60
N GLN A 70 11.98 -15.09 3.36
CA GLN A 70 13.21 -15.40 2.64
C GLN A 70 13.17 -14.91 1.19
N HIS A 71 12.06 -15.16 0.47
CA HIS A 71 11.87 -14.63 -0.88
C HIS A 71 11.92 -13.09 -0.91
N VAL A 72 11.33 -12.42 0.08
CA VAL A 72 11.35 -10.96 0.20
C VAL A 72 12.78 -10.44 0.41
N LEU A 73 13.54 -11.03 1.32
CA LEU A 73 14.93 -10.63 1.59
C LEU A 73 15.84 -10.79 0.37
N GLN A 74 15.50 -11.72 -0.53
CA GLN A 74 16.19 -11.95 -1.79
C GLN A 74 15.69 -11.08 -2.93
N HIS A 75 14.58 -10.36 -2.76
CA HIS A 75 14.01 -9.53 -3.80
C HIS A 75 14.93 -8.35 -4.12
N HIS A 76 15.11 -8.05 -5.41
CA HIS A 76 16.06 -7.05 -5.88
C HIS A 76 15.86 -5.67 -5.22
N TRP A 77 14.61 -5.24 -5.06
CA TRP A 77 14.30 -3.95 -4.40
C TRP A 77 14.83 -3.86 -2.95
N ILE A 78 14.72 -4.96 -2.19
CA ILE A 78 15.24 -5.02 -0.81
C ILE A 78 16.78 -5.04 -0.81
N GLN A 79 17.38 -5.81 -1.71
CA GLN A 79 18.84 -5.90 -1.82
C GLN A 79 19.49 -4.60 -2.30
N LEU A 80 18.81 -3.81 -3.12
CA LEU A 80 19.26 -2.48 -3.53
C LEU A 80 19.16 -1.46 -2.40
N GLY A 81 18.04 -1.45 -1.65
CA GLY A 81 17.85 -0.55 -0.51
C GLY A 81 18.88 -0.76 0.60
N GLY A 82 19.32 -2.00 0.83
CA GLY A 82 20.42 -2.29 1.76
C GLY A 82 21.81 -1.81 1.30
N LYS A 83 21.96 -1.42 0.02
CA LYS A 83 23.23 -0.93 -0.56
C LYS A 83 23.23 0.57 -0.83
N MET A 84 22.07 1.23 -0.89
CA MET A 84 21.96 2.66 -1.16
C MET A 84 21.79 3.45 0.15
N ASN A 85 22.90 3.93 0.71
CA ASN A 85 22.91 5.02 1.69
C ASN A 85 22.61 6.37 1.02
N THR A 86 21.48 6.51 0.31
CA THR A 86 21.10 7.78 -0.32
C THR A 86 20.05 8.50 0.54
N PRO A 87 20.30 9.75 0.97
CA PRO A 87 19.49 10.48 1.94
C PRO A 87 18.26 11.14 1.29
N THR A 88 17.38 10.38 0.62
CA THR A 88 16.30 10.97 -0.19
C THR A 88 14.88 10.50 0.16
N LEU A 89 14.69 9.73 1.23
CA LEU A 89 13.35 9.25 1.64
C LEU A 89 12.50 10.26 2.43
N LYS A 90 13.02 11.46 2.75
CA LYS A 90 12.31 12.41 3.64
C LYS A 90 11.22 13.25 2.95
N GLY A 91 11.22 13.38 1.63
CA GLY A 91 10.37 14.37 0.94
C GLY A 91 8.99 13.88 0.50
N GLU A 92 8.86 12.61 0.14
CA GLU A 92 7.66 12.11 -0.58
C GLU A 92 6.68 11.33 0.32
N MET A 93 7.17 10.75 1.43
CA MET A 93 6.32 9.99 2.36
C MET A 93 5.39 10.89 3.19
N THR A 94 5.80 12.13 3.47
CA THR A 94 5.00 13.05 4.31
C THR A 94 3.79 13.61 3.55
N THR A 95 3.91 13.89 2.25
CA THR A 95 2.83 14.55 1.50
C THR A 95 1.60 13.66 1.31
N ASN A 96 1.80 12.38 1.00
CA ASN A 96 0.69 11.46 0.75
C ASN A 96 -0.03 11.07 2.05
N LEU A 97 0.74 10.85 3.12
CA LEU A 97 0.19 10.55 4.44
C LEU A 97 -0.56 11.76 5.02
N GLU A 98 0.00 12.98 4.91
CA GLU A 98 -0.67 14.21 5.32
C GLU A 98 -1.93 14.52 4.51
N ALA A 99 -1.91 14.29 3.19
CA ALA A 99 -3.08 14.49 2.34
C ALA A 99 -4.24 13.58 2.76
N HIS A 100 -3.95 12.32 3.08
CA HIS A 100 -4.95 11.38 3.57
C HIS A 100 -5.50 11.80 4.95
N PHE A 101 -4.63 12.13 5.91
CA PHE A 101 -5.07 12.59 7.24
C PHE A 101 -5.89 13.89 7.17
N LYS A 102 -5.54 14.84 6.30
CA LYS A 102 -6.34 16.08 6.08
C LYS A 102 -7.71 15.77 5.49
N SER A 103 -7.80 14.82 4.56
CA SER A 103 -9.07 14.39 3.97
C SER A 103 -10.00 13.79 5.03
N HIS A 104 -9.49 12.94 5.92
CA HIS A 104 -10.28 12.34 6.99
C HIS A 104 -10.76 13.38 8.02
N HIS A 105 -9.90 14.32 8.40
CA HIS A 105 -10.25 15.37 9.37
C HIS A 105 -11.32 16.36 8.84
N CYS A 106 -11.39 16.57 7.52
CA CYS A 106 -12.40 17.41 6.88
C CYS A 106 -13.75 16.69 6.68
N GLN A 107 -13.77 15.36 6.73
CA GLN A 107 -15.01 14.57 6.68
C GLN A 107 -15.72 14.57 8.04
N GLU A 108 -14.97 14.36 9.13
CA GLU A 108 -15.52 14.36 10.50
C GLU A 108 -16.11 15.72 10.92
N MET A 109 -15.52 16.83 10.46
CA MET A 109 -16.03 18.19 10.71
C MET A 109 -17.33 18.50 9.95
N ARG A 110 -17.66 17.75 8.88
CA ARG A 110 -18.94 17.85 8.16
C ARG A 110 -20.02 17.00 8.79
N ASP A 111 -19.67 15.81 9.28
CA ASP A 111 -20.61 14.88 9.89
C ASP A 111 -21.01 15.30 11.33
N SER A 112 -20.18 16.12 12.01
CA SER A 112 -20.48 16.68 13.34
C SER A 112 -21.22 18.03 13.31
N ALA A 113 -21.51 18.57 12.12
CA ALA A 113 -22.21 19.85 11.92
C ALA A 113 -23.68 19.68 11.46
N VAL A 114 -24.20 18.46 11.53
CA VAL A 114 -25.62 18.11 11.27
C VAL A 114 -26.28 17.61 12.55
#